data_AF-A0A7K4AKT4-F1
#
_entry.id   AF-A0A7K4AKT4-F1
#
_cell.length_a   1.000
_cell.length_b   1.000
_cell.length_c   1.000
_cell.angle_alpha   90.00
_cell.angle_beta   90.00
_cell.angle_gamma   90.00
#
_symmetry.space_group_name_H-M   'P 1'
#
loop_
_entity.id
_entity.type
_entity.pdbx_description
1 polymer ?
#
loop_
_entity_poly.entity_id
_entity_poly.type
_entity_poly.pdbx_seq_one_letter_code
_entity_poly.pdbx_strand_id
1 'polypeptide(L)'
;MNWLRKIFSGSGSEAGESLRLEDVISWLEDKETSAGWEKSLSEIYRHLEDQAKELSLDVSRLASAEPDPSTPPKLLRAGLAARGEVVKQMESLEEKIDPPRKMDLQSASEHHWALVKGLERTVTTFGRAQRYVAAIFPKSLESINSDLGQISRTLVELEEMIGKRRKLSEEIWYSKELAEELGKGLVAIDSLKKKVAGEEALIGSTAARLRDHEERIRNLAASELGRRTEELKKSLEEKKREKIQTEEELRSLISPLTKALGRITKQSSSDRISLEHGEVFLQLMNNPAHVSDNEIAGSLEELRAHLATLGLKDRKKEKVLDHIDQLIGKRSLELARSRHFSLAEEIKSLEVQLKESSKEALQLKDAISQDKKALIKLDAALEQSRKDLLMLEERMGSKQSELVERLTRIAGKEMSLILPEKSG
;
A
#
# COMPACT_ATOMS: atom_id res chain seq x y z
N MET A 1 -48.02 -12.56 38.87
CA MET A 1 -47.55 -11.76 37.70
C MET A 1 -46.53 -10.65 38.00
N ASN A 2 -46.08 -10.43 39.25
CA ASN A 2 -45.01 -9.43 39.55
C ASN A 2 -43.62 -10.02 39.90
N TRP A 3 -43.48 -11.35 39.95
CA TRP A 3 -42.18 -11.99 40.24
C TRP A 3 -41.34 -12.21 38.98
N LEU A 4 -41.96 -12.45 37.81
CA LEU A 4 -41.26 -12.58 36.52
C LEU A 4 -40.63 -11.27 36.03
N ARG A 5 -41.21 -10.10 36.37
CA ARG A 5 -40.59 -8.80 36.07
C ARG A 5 -39.29 -8.56 36.85
N LYS A 6 -39.12 -9.21 38.01
CA LYS A 6 -37.93 -9.11 38.86
C LYS A 6 -36.78 -10.02 38.41
N ILE A 7 -37.05 -11.00 37.55
CA ILE A 7 -36.01 -11.87 36.95
C ILE A 7 -35.43 -11.22 35.68
N PHE A 8 -36.23 -10.45 34.94
CA PHE A 8 -35.74 -9.68 33.78
C PHE A 8 -35.17 -8.29 34.14
N SER A 9 -35.47 -7.76 35.34
CA SER A 9 -34.73 -6.64 35.92
C SER A 9 -33.63 -7.18 36.84
N GLY A 10 -32.55 -7.68 36.25
CA GLY A 10 -31.40 -8.15 36.99
C GLY A 10 -30.83 -7.05 37.88
N SER A 11 -31.11 -7.13 39.19
CA SER A 11 -30.33 -6.45 40.21
C SER A 11 -29.11 -7.31 40.49
N GLY A 12 -27.94 -6.90 39.97
CA GLY A 12 -26.69 -7.62 40.24
C GLY A 12 -25.54 -7.44 39.25
N SER A 13 -25.43 -6.29 38.59
CA SER A 13 -24.17 -5.68 38.13
C SER A 13 -24.50 -4.21 37.85
N GLU A 14 -23.64 -3.27 38.24
CA GLU A 14 -23.82 -1.87 37.83
C GLU A 14 -23.97 -1.85 36.30
N ALA A 15 -25.13 -1.43 35.79
CA ALA A 15 -25.37 -1.43 34.36
C ALA A 15 -24.39 -0.44 33.71
N GLY A 16 -23.42 -0.97 32.97
CA GLY A 16 -22.44 -0.16 32.26
C GLY A 16 -23.12 0.87 31.36
N GLU A 17 -22.58 2.09 31.34
CA GLU A 17 -23.11 3.16 30.51
C GLU A 17 -22.60 2.99 29.07
N SER A 18 -23.52 3.05 28.10
CA SER A 18 -23.17 2.96 26.68
C SER A 18 -23.06 4.33 26.06
N LEU A 19 -21.95 4.59 25.38
CA LEU A 19 -21.65 5.85 24.73
C LEU A 19 -21.47 5.63 23.23
N ARG A 20 -22.07 6.47 22.39
CA ARG A 20 -21.82 6.40 20.95
C ARG A 20 -20.49 7.07 20.63
N LEU A 21 -19.78 6.56 19.62
CA LEU A 21 -18.49 7.14 19.21
C LEU A 21 -18.59 8.64 18.87
N GLU A 22 -19.69 9.06 18.25
CA GLU A 22 -19.96 10.46 17.91
C GLU A 22 -20.09 11.37 19.15
N ASP A 23 -20.56 10.81 20.26
CA ASP A 23 -20.79 11.54 21.51
C ASP A 23 -19.55 11.58 22.42
N VAL A 24 -18.53 10.75 22.16
CA VAL A 24 -17.35 10.59 23.03
C VAL A 24 -16.65 11.92 23.30
N ILE A 25 -16.45 12.75 22.28
CA ILE A 25 -15.74 14.03 22.44
C ILE A 25 -16.53 14.96 23.37
N SER A 26 -17.84 15.09 23.13
CA SER A 26 -18.72 15.93 23.95
C SER A 26 -18.82 15.44 25.40
N TRP A 27 -18.86 14.12 25.60
CA TRP A 27 -18.87 13.51 26.93
C TRP A 27 -17.56 13.76 27.68
N LEU A 28 -16.42 13.67 26.99
CA LEU A 28 -15.11 13.98 27.57
C LEU A 28 -14.97 15.45 27.96
N GLU A 29 -15.52 16.37 27.16
CA GLU A 29 -15.58 17.81 27.48
C GLU A 29 -16.46 18.11 28.70
N ASP A 30 -17.59 17.43 28.82
CA ASP A 30 -18.44 17.53 30.01
C ASP A 30 -17.70 17.00 31.25
N LYS A 31 -16.95 15.90 31.15
CA LYS A 31 -16.12 15.39 32.26
C LYS A 31 -14.97 16.31 32.63
N GLU A 32 -14.38 16.99 31.66
CA GLU A 32 -13.35 17.99 31.91
C GLU A 32 -13.91 19.19 32.71
N THR A 33 -15.14 19.58 32.44
CA THR A 33 -15.78 20.76 33.03
C THR A 33 -16.50 20.45 34.36
N SER A 34 -17.13 19.28 34.48
CA SER A 34 -17.94 18.86 35.62
C SER A 34 -17.15 18.35 36.84
N ALA A 35 -15.83 18.21 36.74
CA ALA A 35 -14.99 17.59 37.77
C ALA A 35 -14.87 18.36 39.11
N GLY A 36 -15.66 19.41 39.34
CA GLY A 36 -15.66 20.16 40.60
C GLY A 36 -14.32 20.82 40.96
N TRP A 37 -13.43 20.96 39.97
CA TRP A 37 -12.06 21.46 40.13
C TRP A 37 -12.04 22.84 40.78
N GLU A 38 -12.79 23.79 40.22
CA GLU A 38 -12.82 25.18 40.72
C GLU A 38 -13.30 25.25 42.17
N LYS A 39 -14.32 24.47 42.52
CA LYS A 39 -14.85 24.42 43.89
C LYS A 39 -13.81 23.86 44.87
N SER A 40 -13.20 22.73 44.51
CA SER A 40 -12.24 22.04 45.37
C SER A 40 -10.95 22.86 45.54
N LEU A 41 -10.49 23.49 44.46
CA LEU A 41 -9.35 24.39 44.46
C LEU A 41 -9.62 25.64 45.30
N SER A 42 -10.83 26.22 45.19
CA SER A 42 -11.24 27.37 46.01
C SER A 42 -11.29 27.01 47.49
N GLU A 43 -11.73 25.79 47.83
CA GLU A 43 -11.72 25.30 49.21
C GLU A 43 -10.27 25.23 49.75
N ILE A 44 -9.32 24.63 49.00
CA ILE A 44 -7.90 24.61 49.41
C ILE A 44 -7.33 26.02 49.59
N TYR A 45 -7.58 26.91 48.63
CA TYR A 45 -7.09 28.29 48.73
C TYR A 45 -7.64 29.05 49.93
N ARG A 46 -8.92 28.83 50.27
CA ARG A 46 -9.50 29.40 51.49
C ARG A 46 -8.80 28.89 52.75
N HIS A 47 -8.46 27.60 52.81
CA HIS A 47 -7.71 27.06 53.96
C HIS A 47 -6.30 27.65 54.05
N LEU A 48 -5.61 27.84 52.91
CA LEU A 48 -4.32 28.51 52.86
C LEU A 48 -4.41 29.98 53.34
N GLU A 49 -5.43 30.71 52.93
CA GLU A 49 -5.67 32.09 53.39
C GLU A 49 -5.90 32.15 54.91
N ASP A 50 -6.69 31.22 55.46
CA ASP A 50 -6.96 31.19 56.89
C ASP A 50 -5.69 30.83 57.69
N GLN A 51 -4.89 29.89 57.20
CA GLN A 51 -3.57 29.56 57.77
C GLN A 51 -2.57 30.71 57.67
N ALA A 52 -2.60 31.50 56.58
CA ALA A 52 -1.77 32.69 56.45
C ALA A 52 -2.13 33.76 57.49
N LYS A 53 -3.42 33.96 57.77
CA LYS A 53 -3.88 34.89 58.83
C LYS A 53 -3.42 34.43 60.21
N GLU A 54 -3.50 33.12 60.51
CA GLU A 54 -3.01 32.57 61.78
C GLU A 54 -1.50 32.79 61.93
N LEU A 55 -0.72 32.48 60.89
CA LEU A 55 0.72 32.74 60.84
C LEU A 55 1.03 34.23 61.07
N SER A 56 0.29 35.14 60.43
CA SER A 56 0.44 36.60 60.57
C SER A 56 0.25 37.07 62.03
N LEU A 57 -0.75 36.50 62.72
CA LEU A 57 -1.01 36.78 64.14
C LEU A 57 0.14 36.29 65.03
N ASP A 58 0.67 35.10 64.78
CA ASP A 58 1.76 34.53 65.57
C ASP A 58 3.12 35.18 65.29
N VAL A 59 3.34 35.63 64.06
CA VAL A 59 4.48 36.49 63.69
C VAL A 59 4.41 37.84 64.40
N SER A 60 3.22 38.46 64.45
CA SER A 60 2.99 39.71 65.18
C SER A 60 3.19 39.56 66.69
N ARG A 61 2.75 38.43 67.27
CA ARG A 61 3.01 38.07 68.67
C ARG A 61 4.50 37.89 68.94
N LEU A 62 5.24 37.24 68.04
CA LEU A 62 6.69 37.12 68.16
C LEU A 62 7.37 38.51 68.10
N ALA A 63 6.97 39.36 67.15
CA ALA A 63 7.55 40.69 66.97
C ALA A 63 7.40 41.58 68.22
N SER A 64 6.28 41.46 68.92
CA SER A 64 5.91 42.24 70.11
C SER A 64 6.30 41.58 71.44
N ALA A 65 6.77 40.33 71.43
CA ALA A 65 7.11 39.60 72.65
C ALA A 65 8.29 40.23 73.43
N GLU A 66 8.13 40.32 74.75
CA GLU A 66 9.18 40.77 75.66
C GLU A 66 10.07 39.60 76.12
N PRO A 67 11.39 39.76 76.11
CA PRO A 67 12.33 38.74 76.57
C PRO A 67 12.32 38.63 78.10
N ASP A 68 12.62 37.45 78.64
CA ASP A 68 12.75 37.26 80.09
C ASP A 68 13.84 38.20 80.66
N PRO A 69 13.55 38.97 81.74
CA PRO A 69 14.52 39.86 82.39
C PRO A 69 15.82 39.18 82.83
N SER A 70 15.81 37.85 83.01
CA SER A 70 16.98 37.04 83.38
C SER A 70 17.85 36.58 82.18
N THR A 71 17.49 36.96 80.95
CA THR A 71 18.22 36.54 79.73
C THR A 71 19.62 37.16 79.66
N PRO A 72 20.69 36.36 79.43
CA PRO A 72 22.05 36.89 79.31
C PRO A 72 22.21 37.92 78.18
N PRO A 73 22.96 39.04 78.37
CA PRO A 73 23.04 40.15 77.40
C PRO A 73 23.50 39.77 75.99
N LYS A 74 24.45 38.81 75.88
CA LYS A 74 24.93 38.32 74.58
C LYS A 74 23.89 37.50 73.83
N LEU A 75 23.13 36.68 74.56
CA LEU A 75 22.04 35.88 74.01
C LEU A 75 20.88 36.79 73.59
N LEU A 76 20.53 37.76 74.45
CA LEU A 76 19.51 38.77 74.19
C LEU A 76 19.75 39.52 72.88
N ARG A 77 20.98 40.03 72.67
CA ARG A 77 21.33 40.76 71.43
C ARG A 77 21.21 39.88 70.18
N ALA A 78 21.71 38.64 70.25
CA ALA A 78 21.65 37.70 69.12
C ALA A 78 20.22 37.25 68.82
N GLY A 79 19.41 37.00 69.85
CA GLY A 79 18.02 36.57 69.70
C GLY A 79 17.07 37.66 69.21
N LEU A 80 17.27 38.93 69.60
CA LEU A 80 16.50 40.05 69.05
C LEU A 80 16.82 40.31 67.57
N ALA A 81 18.10 40.19 67.17
CA ALA A 81 18.48 40.29 65.76
C ALA A 81 17.91 39.11 64.94
N ALA A 82 17.99 37.90 65.48
CA ALA A 82 17.38 36.72 64.87
C ALA A 82 15.87 36.87 64.74
N ARG A 83 15.18 37.39 65.76
CA ARG A 83 13.73 37.67 65.74
C ARG A 83 13.33 38.59 64.58
N GLY A 84 14.07 39.67 64.35
CA GLY A 84 13.79 40.58 63.23
C GLY A 84 13.92 39.90 61.86
N GLU A 85 14.91 39.01 61.71
CA GLU A 85 15.06 38.22 60.49
C GLU A 85 13.92 37.21 60.32
N VAL A 86 13.51 36.54 61.41
CA VAL A 86 12.35 35.62 61.39
C VAL A 86 11.09 36.34 60.91
N VAL A 87 10.76 37.48 61.53
CA VAL A 87 9.54 38.23 61.21
C VAL A 87 9.52 38.62 59.74
N LYS A 88 10.62 39.20 59.22
CA LYS A 88 10.73 39.60 57.82
C LYS A 88 10.57 38.43 56.83
N GLN A 89 11.13 37.26 57.16
CA GLN A 89 11.01 36.08 56.30
C GLN A 89 9.58 35.51 56.30
N MET A 90 8.88 35.58 57.44
CA MET A 90 7.48 35.14 57.52
C MET A 90 6.53 36.11 56.81
N GLU A 91 6.73 37.43 56.96
CA GLU A 91 5.97 38.45 56.23
C GLU A 91 6.11 38.26 54.70
N SER A 92 7.33 37.98 54.21
CA SER A 92 7.56 37.71 52.77
C SER A 92 6.98 36.37 52.29
N LEU A 93 6.71 35.42 53.19
CA LEU A 93 6.02 34.19 52.88
C LEU A 93 4.51 34.42 52.82
N GLU A 94 3.96 35.17 53.77
CA GLU A 94 2.55 35.56 53.86
C GLU A 94 2.07 36.23 52.56
N GLU A 95 2.81 37.22 52.05
CA GLU A 95 2.49 37.91 50.79
C GLU A 95 2.36 36.97 49.57
N LYS A 96 2.98 35.79 49.62
CA LYS A 96 2.96 34.83 48.51
C LYS A 96 1.84 33.81 48.61
N ILE A 97 1.16 33.71 49.77
CA ILE A 97 0.07 32.75 50.01
C ILE A 97 -1.21 33.16 49.28
N ASP A 98 -1.36 34.45 48.96
CA ASP A 98 -2.50 34.97 48.19
C ASP A 98 -2.79 34.13 46.93
N PRO A 99 -4.04 33.69 46.72
CA PRO A 99 -4.39 32.83 45.59
C PRO A 99 -4.13 33.49 44.23
N PRO A 100 -3.84 32.69 43.19
CA PRO A 100 -3.71 33.20 41.84
C PRO A 100 -5.05 33.74 41.32
N ARG A 101 -4.99 34.76 40.45
CA ARG A 101 -6.19 35.37 39.84
C ARG A 101 -6.96 34.43 38.93
N LYS A 102 -6.28 33.44 38.36
CA LYS A 102 -6.87 32.42 37.49
C LYS A 102 -6.82 31.08 38.20
N MET A 103 -7.92 30.33 38.13
CA MET A 103 -8.09 29.02 38.74
C MET A 103 -7.84 27.86 37.76
N ASP A 104 -7.07 28.11 36.69
CA ASP A 104 -6.67 27.06 35.75
C ASP A 104 -5.50 26.21 36.29
N LEU A 105 -5.32 25.02 35.72
CA LEU A 105 -4.31 24.05 36.15
C LEU A 105 -2.89 24.61 36.12
N GLN A 106 -2.58 25.44 35.12
CA GLN A 106 -1.26 26.03 34.95
C GLN A 106 -0.98 27.05 36.07
N SER A 107 -1.93 27.95 36.30
CA SER A 107 -1.84 28.98 37.34
C SER A 107 -1.73 28.36 38.73
N ALA A 108 -2.50 27.30 39.01
CA ALA A 108 -2.41 26.57 40.27
C ALA A 108 -1.04 25.87 40.44
N SER A 109 -0.51 25.27 39.37
CA SER A 109 0.81 24.62 39.38
C SER A 109 1.95 25.60 39.62
N GLU A 110 1.93 26.75 38.95
CA GLU A 110 2.93 27.81 39.11
C GLU A 110 2.91 28.39 40.52
N HIS A 111 1.70 28.64 41.05
CA HIS A 111 1.50 29.15 42.40
C HIS A 111 1.99 28.15 43.46
N HIS A 112 1.59 26.88 43.35
CA HIS A 112 2.07 25.81 44.24
C HIS A 112 3.62 25.75 44.25
N TRP A 113 4.25 25.77 43.08
CA TRP A 113 5.71 25.74 42.97
C TRP A 113 6.37 26.95 43.62
N ALA A 114 5.83 28.15 43.39
CA ALA A 114 6.33 29.38 44.00
C ALA A 114 6.25 29.33 45.53
N LEU A 115 5.15 28.79 46.07
CA LEU A 115 4.93 28.64 47.50
C LEU A 115 5.86 27.61 48.15
N VAL A 116 6.01 26.42 47.55
CA VAL A 116 6.95 25.41 48.03
C VAL A 116 8.38 25.96 48.03
N LYS A 117 8.77 26.70 46.98
CA LYS A 117 10.10 27.35 46.94
C LYS A 117 10.24 28.47 47.95
N GLY A 118 9.18 29.22 48.22
CA GLY A 118 9.11 30.19 49.30
C GLY A 118 9.36 29.52 50.65
N LEU A 119 8.60 28.46 50.95
CA LEU A 119 8.70 27.70 52.19
C LEU A 119 10.08 27.05 52.38
N GLU A 120 10.66 26.47 51.34
CA GLU A 120 12.01 25.89 51.36
C GLU A 120 13.08 26.95 51.70
N ARG A 121 12.99 28.14 51.09
CA ARG A 121 13.88 29.28 51.40
C ARG A 121 13.68 29.78 52.81
N THR A 122 12.44 29.83 53.28
CA THR A 122 12.11 30.19 54.66
C THR A 122 12.75 29.19 55.62
N VAL A 123 12.50 27.88 55.49
CA VAL A 123 13.09 26.84 56.37
C VAL A 123 14.62 26.89 56.40
N THR A 124 15.27 27.02 55.24
CA THR A 124 16.74 27.04 55.14
C THR A 124 17.37 28.30 55.77
N THR A 125 16.74 29.46 55.61
CA THR A 125 17.21 30.74 56.18
C THR A 125 16.86 30.86 57.66
N PHE A 126 15.72 30.30 58.05
CA PHE A 126 15.16 30.28 59.40
C PHE A 126 15.96 29.39 60.35
N GLY A 127 16.49 28.24 59.92
CA GLY A 127 17.12 27.25 60.80
C GLY A 127 18.23 27.76 61.75
N ARG A 128 19.00 28.79 61.34
CA ARG A 128 20.01 29.43 62.21
C ARG A 128 19.41 30.47 63.16
N ALA A 129 18.44 31.25 62.68
CA ALA A 129 17.72 32.26 63.48
C ALA A 129 16.80 31.60 64.52
N GLN A 130 16.17 30.48 64.17
CA GLN A 130 15.31 29.68 65.04
C GLN A 130 15.98 29.31 66.35
N ARG A 131 17.26 28.89 66.34
CA ARG A 131 17.93 28.47 67.58
C ARG A 131 18.04 29.58 68.62
N TYR A 132 18.29 30.82 68.16
CA TYR A 132 18.35 31.98 69.04
C TYR A 132 16.97 32.47 69.46
N VAL A 133 15.99 32.40 68.56
CA VAL A 133 14.59 32.73 68.88
C VAL A 133 13.99 31.70 69.84
N ALA A 134 14.27 30.40 69.67
CA ALA A 134 13.82 29.31 70.54
C ALA A 134 14.30 29.49 71.99
N ALA A 135 15.52 30.00 72.17
CA ALA A 135 16.13 30.18 73.47
C ALA A 135 15.50 31.33 74.28
N ILE A 136 14.80 32.26 73.63
CA ILE A 136 14.20 33.44 74.27
C ILE A 136 12.66 33.42 74.18
N PHE A 137 12.11 32.95 73.05
CA PHE A 137 10.70 32.93 72.71
C PHE A 137 10.23 31.54 72.25
N PRO A 138 10.37 30.49 73.09
CA PRO A 138 10.08 29.11 72.68
C PRO A 138 8.63 28.90 72.24
N LYS A 139 7.66 29.48 72.94
CA LYS A 139 6.22 29.33 72.64
C LYS A 139 5.80 29.96 71.31
N SER A 140 6.30 31.17 71.03
CA SER A 140 6.02 31.86 69.76
C SER A 140 6.63 31.11 68.59
N LEU A 141 7.83 30.56 68.77
CA LEU A 141 8.45 29.75 67.73
C LEU A 141 7.73 28.42 67.50
N GLU A 142 7.26 27.77 68.56
CA GLU A 142 6.45 26.53 68.46
C GLU A 142 5.17 26.76 67.66
N SER A 143 4.49 27.89 67.90
CA SER A 143 3.26 28.27 67.18
C SER A 143 3.54 28.52 65.70
N ILE A 144 4.55 29.33 65.37
CA ILE A 144 4.99 29.56 63.98
C ILE A 144 5.38 28.24 63.27
N ASN A 145 6.10 27.34 63.94
CA ASN A 145 6.46 26.05 63.36
C ASN A 145 5.23 25.16 63.12
N SER A 146 4.22 25.23 63.99
CA SER A 146 2.94 24.57 63.80
C SER A 146 2.24 25.11 62.55
N ASP A 147 2.16 26.44 62.39
CA ASP A 147 1.51 27.08 61.24
C ASP A 147 2.20 26.73 59.92
N LEU A 148 3.54 26.79 59.89
CA LEU A 148 4.33 26.34 58.72
C LEU A 148 4.08 24.86 58.41
N GLY A 149 3.93 24.02 59.44
CA GLY A 149 3.57 22.61 59.28
C GLY A 149 2.14 22.40 58.77
N GLN A 150 1.21 23.28 59.11
CA GLN A 150 -0.15 23.28 58.56
C GLN A 150 -0.17 23.70 57.09
N ILE A 151 0.48 24.83 56.76
CA ILE A 151 0.64 25.31 55.37
C ILE A 151 1.31 24.25 54.50
N SER A 152 2.38 23.62 54.99
CA SER A 152 3.07 22.53 54.29
C SER A 152 2.12 21.36 53.95
N ARG A 153 1.24 20.97 54.88
CA ARG A 153 0.24 19.91 54.64
C ARG A 153 -0.78 20.32 53.57
N THR A 154 -1.30 21.54 53.64
CA THR A 154 -2.24 22.06 52.64
C THR A 154 -1.60 22.17 51.25
N LEU A 155 -0.30 22.50 51.17
CA LEU A 155 0.43 22.49 49.90
C LEU A 155 0.57 21.06 49.33
N VAL A 156 0.76 20.05 50.17
CA VAL A 156 0.74 18.64 49.73
C VAL A 156 -0.63 18.26 49.17
N GLU A 157 -1.71 18.69 49.82
CA GLU A 157 -3.08 18.48 49.31
C GLU A 157 -3.32 19.19 47.96
N LEU A 158 -2.79 20.41 47.80
CA LEU A 158 -2.84 21.16 46.55
C LEU A 158 -2.08 20.42 45.43
N GLU A 159 -0.88 19.91 45.70
CA GLU A 159 -0.11 19.11 44.74
C GLU A 159 -0.85 17.82 44.35
N GLU A 160 -1.46 17.12 45.31
CA GLU A 160 -2.25 15.92 45.03
C GLU A 160 -3.44 16.25 44.11
N MET A 161 -4.12 17.37 44.37
CA MET A 161 -5.24 17.84 43.55
C MET A 161 -4.79 18.20 42.13
N ILE A 162 -3.70 18.97 42.00
CA ILE A 162 -3.07 19.32 40.71
C ILE A 162 -2.70 18.04 39.96
N GLY A 163 -2.08 17.06 40.64
CA GLY A 163 -1.69 15.79 40.07
C GLY A 163 -2.89 14.97 39.55
N LYS A 164 -3.98 14.91 40.31
CA LYS A 164 -5.23 14.25 39.88
C LYS A 164 -5.82 14.93 38.66
N ARG A 165 -5.89 16.26 38.64
CA ARG A 165 -6.42 17.02 37.50
C ARG A 165 -5.56 16.83 36.26
N ARG A 166 -4.24 16.87 36.39
CA ARG A 166 -3.30 16.65 35.28
C ARG A 166 -3.49 15.26 34.65
N LYS A 167 -3.52 14.21 35.47
CA LYS A 167 -3.77 12.84 34.99
C LYS A 167 -5.11 12.72 34.26
N LEU A 168 -6.16 13.32 34.80
CA LEU A 168 -7.48 13.32 34.16
C LEU A 168 -7.43 14.03 32.79
N SER A 169 -6.81 15.21 32.72
CA SER A 169 -6.67 15.95 31.45
C SER A 169 -5.84 15.17 30.42
N GLU A 170 -4.77 14.48 30.83
CA GLU A 170 -3.98 13.61 29.95
C GLU A 170 -4.83 12.44 29.42
N GLU A 171 -5.55 11.73 30.29
CA GLU A 171 -6.44 10.63 29.88
C GLU A 171 -7.55 11.09 28.93
N ILE A 172 -8.14 12.27 29.18
CA ILE A 172 -9.13 12.89 28.31
C ILE A 172 -8.53 13.19 26.93
N TRP A 173 -7.34 13.79 26.90
CA TRP A 173 -6.65 14.14 25.66
C TRP A 173 -6.37 12.89 24.79
N TYR A 174 -5.77 11.85 25.38
CA TYR A 174 -5.53 10.59 24.68
C TYR A 174 -6.83 9.91 24.21
N SER A 175 -7.88 9.98 25.02
CA SER A 175 -9.18 9.41 24.66
C SER A 175 -9.82 10.14 23.47
N LYS A 176 -9.67 11.48 23.38
CA LYS A 176 -10.10 12.26 22.21
C LYS A 176 -9.34 11.84 20.96
N GLU A 177 -8.01 11.72 21.04
CA GLU A 177 -7.17 11.28 19.92
C GLU A 177 -7.60 9.89 19.42
N LEU A 178 -7.77 8.92 20.34
CA LEU A 178 -8.23 7.57 20.00
C LEU A 178 -9.62 7.57 19.35
N ALA A 179 -10.57 8.38 19.86
CA ALA A 179 -11.91 8.48 19.30
C ALA A 179 -11.90 9.01 17.87
N GLU A 180 -11.11 10.06 17.60
CA GLU A 180 -10.94 10.61 16.25
C GLU A 180 -10.29 9.61 15.29
N GLU A 181 -9.22 8.95 15.73
CA GLU A 181 -8.53 7.95 14.93
C GLU A 181 -9.43 6.75 14.63
N LEU A 182 -10.24 6.32 15.60
CA LEU A 182 -11.22 5.25 15.41
C LEU A 182 -12.29 5.67 14.40
N GLY A 183 -12.81 6.90 14.50
CA GLY A 183 -13.75 7.45 13.52
C GLY A 183 -13.19 7.45 12.10
N LYS A 184 -11.97 7.95 11.91
CA LYS A 184 -11.27 7.94 10.60
C LYS A 184 -11.04 6.52 10.10
N GLY A 185 -10.63 5.61 10.98
CA GLY A 185 -10.37 4.22 10.64
C GLY A 185 -11.62 3.44 10.23
N LEU A 186 -12.77 3.70 10.85
CA LEU A 186 -14.04 3.08 10.45
C LEU A 186 -14.49 3.49 9.04
N VAL A 187 -14.31 4.77 8.69
CA VAL A 187 -14.56 5.25 7.31
C VAL A 187 -13.63 4.57 6.31
N ALA A 188 -12.34 4.41 6.67
CA ALA A 188 -11.37 3.71 5.83
C ALA A 188 -11.71 2.22 5.65
N ILE A 189 -12.20 1.55 6.71
CA ILE A 189 -12.68 0.16 6.65
C ILE A 189 -13.87 0.05 5.68
N ASP A 190 -14.84 0.95 5.75
CA ASP A 190 -16.00 0.95 4.83
C ASP A 190 -15.57 1.15 3.37
N SER A 191 -14.69 2.12 3.12
CA SER A 191 -14.12 2.37 1.80
C SER A 191 -13.39 1.13 1.26
N LEU A 192 -12.62 0.44 2.10
CA LEU A 192 -11.85 -0.72 1.68
C LEU A 192 -12.74 -1.95 1.46
N LYS A 193 -13.82 -2.12 2.23
CA LYS A 193 -14.87 -3.12 1.98
C LYS A 193 -15.54 -2.92 0.62
N LYS A 194 -15.90 -1.67 0.29
CA LYS A 194 -16.46 -1.33 -1.03
C LYS A 194 -15.47 -1.64 -2.16
N LYS A 195 -14.18 -1.36 -1.95
CA LYS A 195 -13.12 -1.71 -2.90
C LYS A 195 -13.02 -3.23 -3.11
N VAL A 196 -12.98 -4.01 -2.03
CA VAL A 196 -12.96 -5.48 -2.07
C VAL A 196 -14.16 -6.02 -2.84
N ALA A 197 -15.38 -5.54 -2.53
CA ALA A 197 -16.59 -5.96 -3.23
C ALA A 197 -16.55 -5.59 -4.73
N GLY A 198 -16.00 -4.41 -5.08
CA GLY A 198 -15.80 -4.00 -6.47
C GLY A 198 -14.78 -4.87 -7.22
N GLU A 199 -13.68 -5.23 -6.56
CA GLU A 199 -12.65 -6.14 -7.11
C GLU A 199 -13.24 -7.54 -7.34
N GLU A 200 -14.01 -8.07 -6.38
CA GLU A 200 -14.73 -9.35 -6.52
C GLU A 200 -15.73 -9.35 -7.68
N ALA A 201 -16.52 -8.29 -7.84
CA ALA A 201 -17.45 -8.13 -8.95
C ALA A 201 -16.70 -8.08 -10.30
N LEU A 202 -15.56 -7.38 -10.36
CA LEU A 202 -14.74 -7.30 -11.56
C LEU A 202 -14.09 -8.64 -11.92
N ILE A 203 -13.64 -9.41 -10.94
CA ILE A 203 -13.19 -10.79 -11.12
C ILE A 203 -14.33 -11.65 -11.66
N GLY A 204 -15.52 -11.59 -11.06
CA GLY A 204 -16.69 -12.34 -11.51
C GLY A 204 -17.07 -12.04 -12.96
N SER A 205 -17.11 -10.76 -13.34
CA SER A 205 -17.41 -10.36 -14.72
C SER A 205 -16.32 -10.76 -15.73
N THR A 206 -15.04 -10.65 -15.34
CA THR A 206 -13.90 -11.06 -16.19
C THR A 206 -13.87 -12.58 -16.36
N ALA A 207 -14.15 -13.35 -15.31
CA ALA A 207 -14.24 -14.81 -15.37
C ALA A 207 -15.45 -15.28 -16.21
N ALA A 208 -16.57 -14.56 -16.16
CA ALA A 208 -17.71 -14.83 -17.04
C ALA A 208 -17.34 -14.57 -18.51
N ARG A 209 -16.71 -13.43 -18.81
CA ARG A 209 -16.22 -13.10 -20.16
C ARG A 209 -15.20 -14.12 -20.68
N LEU A 210 -14.26 -14.54 -19.83
CA LEU A 210 -13.29 -15.58 -20.19
C LEU A 210 -13.98 -16.89 -20.57
N ARG A 211 -14.97 -17.33 -19.79
CA ARG A 211 -15.76 -18.54 -20.09
C ARG A 211 -16.50 -18.42 -21.41
N ASP A 212 -17.10 -17.26 -21.69
CA ASP A 212 -17.77 -16.99 -22.97
C ASP A 212 -16.79 -17.08 -24.15
N HIS A 213 -15.61 -16.44 -24.05
CA HIS A 213 -14.57 -16.55 -25.07
C HIS A 213 -14.06 -17.99 -25.26
N GLU A 214 -13.87 -18.74 -24.17
CA GLU A 214 -13.45 -20.15 -24.20
C GLU A 214 -14.54 -21.09 -24.74
N GLU A 215 -15.81 -20.76 -24.58
CA GLU A 215 -16.91 -21.46 -25.22
C GLU A 215 -16.99 -21.12 -26.71
N ARG A 216 -16.91 -19.84 -27.06
CA ARG A 216 -16.96 -19.37 -28.44
C ARG A 216 -15.83 -19.95 -29.29
N ILE A 217 -14.61 -20.05 -28.75
CA ILE A 217 -13.50 -20.68 -29.50
C ILE A 217 -13.72 -22.19 -29.68
N ARG A 218 -14.33 -22.89 -28.72
CA ARG A 218 -14.69 -24.31 -28.85
C ARG A 218 -15.78 -24.50 -29.91
N ASN A 219 -16.81 -23.66 -29.88
CA ASN A 219 -17.89 -23.67 -30.87
C ASN A 219 -17.36 -23.34 -32.27
N LEU A 220 -16.48 -22.36 -32.39
CA LEU A 220 -15.82 -22.01 -33.65
C LEU A 220 -15.00 -23.18 -34.20
N ALA A 221 -14.25 -23.89 -33.36
CA ALA A 221 -13.49 -25.07 -33.77
C ALA A 221 -14.37 -26.24 -34.24
N ALA A 222 -15.53 -26.46 -33.59
CA ALA A 222 -16.49 -27.49 -33.97
C ALA A 222 -17.36 -27.11 -35.19
N SER A 223 -17.45 -25.81 -35.49
CA SER A 223 -18.26 -25.28 -36.59
C SER A 223 -17.76 -25.75 -37.96
N GLU A 224 -18.61 -25.56 -38.97
CA GLU A 224 -18.23 -25.80 -40.36
C GLU A 224 -17.07 -24.89 -40.80
N LEU A 225 -17.04 -23.64 -40.35
CA LEU A 225 -15.94 -22.73 -40.62
C LEU A 225 -14.63 -23.23 -40.00
N GLY A 226 -14.68 -23.75 -38.76
CA GLY A 226 -13.51 -24.35 -38.10
C GLY A 226 -12.97 -25.57 -38.85
N ARG A 227 -13.86 -26.48 -39.27
CA ARG A 227 -13.50 -27.65 -40.09
C ARG A 227 -12.88 -27.24 -41.43
N ARG A 228 -13.51 -26.32 -42.15
CA ARG A 228 -12.96 -25.76 -43.41
C ARG A 228 -11.60 -25.09 -43.20
N THR A 229 -11.42 -24.36 -42.10
CA THR A 229 -10.12 -23.73 -41.76
C THR A 229 -9.03 -24.78 -41.58
N GLU A 230 -9.35 -25.91 -40.94
CA GLU A 230 -8.40 -27.01 -40.76
C GLU A 230 -8.11 -27.77 -42.05
N GLU A 231 -9.13 -27.95 -42.90
CA GLU A 231 -8.97 -28.48 -44.26
C GLU A 231 -8.09 -27.58 -45.12
N LEU A 232 -8.30 -26.26 -45.08
CA LEU A 232 -7.46 -25.27 -45.77
C LEU A 232 -6.00 -25.35 -45.32
N LYS A 233 -5.73 -25.54 -44.02
CA LYS A 233 -4.35 -25.75 -43.54
C LYS A 233 -3.74 -27.03 -44.09
N LYS A 234 -4.47 -28.15 -44.05
CA LYS A 234 -3.99 -29.44 -44.59
C LYS A 234 -3.70 -29.34 -46.08
N SER A 235 -4.62 -28.73 -46.84
CA SER A 235 -4.46 -28.49 -48.28
C SER A 235 -3.27 -27.59 -48.57
N LEU A 236 -3.09 -26.51 -47.81
CA LEU A 236 -1.93 -25.63 -47.95
C LEU A 236 -0.60 -26.38 -47.73
N GLU A 237 -0.52 -27.21 -46.68
CA GLU A 237 0.68 -28.02 -46.40
C GLU A 237 0.92 -29.12 -47.45
N GLU A 238 -0.13 -29.69 -48.03
CA GLU A 238 -0.02 -30.62 -49.15
C GLU A 238 0.51 -29.91 -50.40
N LYS A 239 -0.06 -28.76 -50.77
CA LYS A 239 0.38 -27.98 -51.94
C LYS A 239 1.80 -27.46 -51.80
N LYS A 240 2.22 -27.04 -50.60
CA LYS A 240 3.61 -26.69 -50.31
C LYS A 240 4.55 -27.87 -50.56
N ARG A 241 4.17 -29.09 -50.13
CA ARG A 241 4.95 -30.31 -50.40
C ARG A 241 4.98 -30.68 -51.87
N GLU A 242 3.85 -30.63 -52.58
CA GLU A 242 3.80 -30.85 -54.03
C GLU A 242 4.69 -29.86 -54.80
N LYS A 243 4.72 -28.59 -54.38
CA LYS A 243 5.56 -27.57 -55.00
C LYS A 243 7.04 -27.91 -54.84
N ILE A 244 7.46 -28.29 -53.62
CA ILE A 244 8.84 -28.74 -53.37
C ILE A 244 9.18 -29.96 -54.25
N GLN A 245 8.28 -30.93 -54.34
CA GLN A 245 8.49 -32.11 -55.19
C GLN A 245 8.64 -31.74 -56.68
N THR A 246 7.88 -30.75 -57.15
CA THR A 246 7.95 -30.26 -58.52
C THR A 246 9.25 -29.49 -58.77
N GLU A 247 9.76 -28.73 -57.78
CA GLU A 247 11.08 -28.10 -57.86
C GLU A 247 12.21 -29.13 -57.94
N GLU A 248 12.11 -30.23 -57.20
CA GLU A 248 13.03 -31.35 -57.28
C GLU A 248 12.96 -32.06 -58.64
N GLU A 249 11.75 -32.27 -59.17
CA GLU A 249 11.53 -32.84 -60.51
C GLU A 249 12.20 -31.97 -61.58
N LEU A 250 11.99 -30.66 -61.55
CA LEU A 250 12.63 -29.71 -62.47
C LEU A 250 14.17 -29.80 -62.40
N ARG A 251 14.74 -29.86 -61.19
CA ARG A 251 16.20 -30.06 -61.02
C ARG A 251 16.66 -31.40 -61.58
N SER A 252 15.86 -32.46 -61.40
CA SER A 252 16.17 -33.80 -61.92
C SER A 252 16.16 -33.84 -63.45
N LEU A 253 15.24 -33.12 -64.10
CA LEU A 253 15.16 -33.02 -65.56
C LEU A 253 16.36 -32.27 -66.15
N ILE A 254 16.93 -31.30 -65.43
CA ILE A 254 18.12 -30.54 -65.85
C ILE A 254 19.44 -31.24 -65.50
N SER A 255 19.47 -32.09 -64.47
CA SER A 255 20.70 -32.73 -64.00
C SER A 255 21.52 -33.42 -65.12
N PRO A 256 20.92 -34.20 -66.05
CA PRO A 256 21.65 -34.80 -67.17
C PRO A 256 22.27 -33.78 -68.14
N LEU A 257 21.69 -32.59 -68.25
CA LEU A 257 22.14 -31.51 -69.14
C LEU A 257 23.22 -30.63 -68.50
N THR A 258 23.41 -30.68 -67.18
CA THR A 258 24.23 -29.71 -66.43
C THR A 258 25.65 -29.56 -67.00
N LYS A 259 26.27 -30.65 -67.46
CA LYS A 259 27.60 -30.59 -68.07
C LYS A 259 27.61 -29.96 -69.46
N ALA A 260 26.57 -30.18 -70.26
CA ALA A 260 26.42 -29.58 -71.58
C ALA A 260 26.09 -28.08 -71.43
N LEU A 261 25.16 -27.74 -70.54
CA LEU A 261 24.82 -26.37 -70.15
C LEU A 261 26.04 -25.60 -69.63
N GLY A 262 26.86 -26.19 -68.77
CA GLY A 262 28.10 -25.56 -68.30
C GLY A 262 29.20 -25.42 -69.36
N ARG A 263 29.18 -26.22 -70.43
CA ARG A 263 30.15 -26.14 -71.54
C ARG A 263 29.73 -25.11 -72.58
N ILE A 264 28.44 -25.07 -72.94
CA ILE A 264 27.91 -24.12 -73.92
C ILE A 264 27.99 -22.68 -73.39
N THR A 265 27.65 -22.46 -72.11
CA THR A 265 27.79 -21.16 -71.43
C THR A 265 29.25 -20.69 -71.38
N LYS A 266 30.19 -21.58 -71.06
CA LYS A 266 31.64 -21.27 -71.05
C LYS A 266 32.22 -20.99 -72.43
N GLN A 267 31.73 -21.69 -73.46
CA GLN A 267 32.18 -21.45 -74.84
C GLN A 267 31.60 -20.14 -75.40
N SER A 268 30.37 -19.79 -75.01
CA SER A 268 29.78 -18.49 -75.32
C SER A 268 30.48 -17.33 -74.64
N SER A 269 30.83 -17.46 -73.36
CA SER A 269 31.61 -16.44 -72.64
C SER A 269 33.07 -16.27 -73.14
N SER A 270 33.49 -17.06 -74.13
CA SER A 270 34.81 -16.99 -74.77
C SER A 270 34.72 -16.70 -76.28
N ASP A 271 33.56 -16.20 -76.73
CA ASP A 271 33.24 -15.83 -78.12
C ASP A 271 33.39 -16.97 -79.14
N ARG A 272 33.43 -18.23 -78.68
CA ARG A 272 33.56 -19.41 -79.57
C ARG A 272 32.24 -19.86 -80.18
N ILE A 273 31.14 -19.53 -79.52
CA ILE A 273 29.77 -19.80 -79.97
C ILE A 273 28.94 -18.54 -79.66
N SER A 274 28.25 -18.01 -80.66
CA SER A 274 27.22 -16.98 -80.44
C SER A 274 25.93 -17.68 -80.03
N LEU A 275 25.35 -17.29 -78.89
CA LEU A 275 24.11 -17.88 -78.38
C LEU A 275 23.00 -16.84 -78.38
N GLU A 276 21.81 -17.25 -78.82
CA GLU A 276 20.56 -16.53 -78.72
C GLU A 276 19.97 -16.64 -77.30
N HIS A 277 20.10 -17.80 -76.65
CA HIS A 277 19.53 -18.08 -75.30
C HIS A 277 20.60 -18.21 -74.20
N GLY A 278 21.71 -17.48 -74.30
CA GLY A 278 22.86 -17.59 -73.37
C GLY A 278 22.49 -17.44 -71.88
N GLU A 279 21.63 -16.46 -71.56
CA GLU A 279 21.18 -16.20 -70.17
C GLU A 279 20.23 -17.29 -69.66
N VAL A 280 19.42 -17.87 -70.56
CA VAL A 280 18.46 -18.94 -70.25
C VAL A 280 19.18 -20.20 -69.78
N PHE A 281 20.34 -20.53 -70.34
CA PHE A 281 21.10 -21.70 -69.88
C PHE A 281 21.59 -21.59 -68.43
N LEU A 282 21.96 -20.39 -67.99
CA LEU A 282 22.32 -20.12 -66.60
C LEU A 282 21.08 -20.19 -65.69
N GLN A 283 19.93 -19.71 -66.15
CA GLN A 283 18.67 -19.81 -65.42
C GLN A 283 18.19 -21.26 -65.31
N LEU A 284 18.26 -22.07 -66.37
CA LEU A 284 17.92 -23.49 -66.34
C LEU A 284 18.79 -24.27 -65.33
N MET A 285 20.07 -23.94 -65.22
CA MET A 285 20.98 -24.57 -64.25
C MET A 285 20.68 -24.21 -62.80
N ASN A 286 20.31 -22.96 -62.53
CA ASN A 286 20.20 -22.44 -61.17
C ASN A 286 18.76 -22.41 -60.64
N ASN A 287 17.81 -22.04 -61.49
CA ASN A 287 16.41 -21.90 -61.14
C ASN A 287 15.47 -22.19 -62.35
N PRO A 288 15.37 -23.46 -62.77
CA PRO A 288 14.63 -23.85 -63.97
C PRO A 288 13.14 -23.50 -63.95
N ALA A 289 12.55 -23.32 -62.76
CA ALA A 289 11.16 -22.92 -62.62
C ALA A 289 10.87 -21.52 -63.20
N HIS A 290 11.85 -20.63 -63.34
CA HIS A 290 11.62 -19.23 -63.74
C HIS A 290 11.81 -18.94 -65.23
N VAL A 291 12.24 -19.92 -66.03
CA VAL A 291 12.50 -19.74 -67.48
C VAL A 291 11.18 -19.84 -68.26
N SER A 292 10.88 -18.95 -69.20
CA SER A 292 9.61 -19.02 -69.93
C SER A 292 9.52 -20.20 -70.91
N ASP A 293 8.32 -20.70 -71.21
CA ASP A 293 8.16 -21.89 -72.07
C ASP A 293 8.74 -21.72 -73.48
N ASN A 294 8.62 -20.51 -74.05
CA ASN A 294 9.21 -20.19 -75.35
C ASN A 294 10.74 -20.24 -75.31
N GLU A 295 11.34 -19.78 -74.21
CA GLU A 295 12.78 -19.80 -73.98
C GLU A 295 13.28 -21.21 -73.67
N ILE A 296 12.49 -22.07 -73.01
CA ILE A 296 12.82 -23.48 -72.77
C ILE A 296 12.95 -24.21 -74.10
N ALA A 297 11.94 -24.11 -74.97
CA ALA A 297 11.97 -24.79 -76.27
C ALA A 297 13.12 -24.29 -77.15
N GLY A 298 13.29 -22.97 -77.28
CA GLY A 298 14.36 -22.37 -78.08
C GLY A 298 15.75 -22.71 -77.57
N SER A 299 15.96 -22.67 -76.24
CA SER A 299 17.26 -23.01 -75.65
C SER A 299 17.60 -24.50 -75.78
N LEU A 300 16.63 -25.41 -75.70
CA LEU A 300 16.87 -26.84 -75.92
C LEU A 300 17.22 -27.15 -77.38
N GLU A 301 16.56 -26.51 -78.35
CA GLU A 301 16.88 -26.64 -79.78
C GLU A 301 18.27 -26.07 -80.10
N GLU A 302 18.62 -24.92 -79.52
CA GLU A 302 19.94 -24.31 -79.64
C GLU A 302 21.03 -25.19 -79.01
N LEU A 303 20.78 -25.77 -77.83
CA LEU A 303 21.69 -26.72 -77.19
C LEU A 303 21.88 -27.97 -78.05
N ARG A 304 20.82 -28.45 -78.71
CA ARG A 304 20.85 -29.58 -79.65
C ARG A 304 21.74 -29.28 -80.85
N ALA A 305 21.59 -28.11 -81.47
CA ALA A 305 22.35 -27.68 -82.64
C ALA A 305 23.86 -27.57 -82.35
N HIS A 306 24.23 -27.08 -81.16
CA HIS A 306 25.62 -26.91 -80.77
C HIS A 306 26.25 -28.14 -80.10
N LEU A 307 25.50 -29.21 -79.84
CA LEU A 307 25.97 -30.35 -79.06
C LEU A 307 27.26 -31.01 -79.63
N ALA A 308 27.44 -30.98 -80.96
CA ALA A 308 28.61 -31.51 -81.63
C ALA A 308 29.89 -30.71 -81.39
N THR A 309 29.80 -29.42 -81.10
CA THR A 309 30.94 -28.50 -80.91
C THR A 309 31.36 -28.37 -79.44
N LEU A 310 30.57 -28.93 -78.51
CA LEU A 310 30.83 -28.82 -77.05
C LEU A 310 31.98 -29.71 -76.53
N GLY A 311 32.60 -30.55 -77.37
CA GLY A 311 33.74 -31.40 -76.99
C GLY A 311 33.39 -32.46 -75.95
N LEU A 312 32.15 -32.97 -75.96
CA LEU A 312 31.71 -34.09 -75.13
C LEU A 312 32.19 -35.43 -75.73
N LYS A 313 32.50 -36.41 -74.88
CA LYS A 313 32.80 -37.79 -75.34
C LYS A 313 31.56 -38.38 -76.04
N ASP A 314 31.74 -39.16 -77.10
CA ASP A 314 30.64 -39.68 -77.95
C ASP A 314 29.50 -40.33 -77.15
N ARG A 315 29.81 -41.25 -76.24
CA ARG A 315 28.81 -41.91 -75.37
C ARG A 315 28.05 -40.94 -74.45
N LYS A 316 28.65 -39.80 -74.07
CA LYS A 316 27.97 -38.77 -73.27
C LYS A 316 27.17 -37.81 -74.15
N LYS A 317 27.68 -37.50 -75.34
CA LYS A 317 27.00 -36.69 -76.35
C LYS A 317 25.69 -37.36 -76.77
N GLU A 318 25.72 -38.64 -77.09
CA GLU A 318 24.53 -39.43 -77.47
C GLU A 318 23.48 -39.43 -76.36
N LYS A 319 23.86 -39.73 -75.10
CA LYS A 319 22.93 -39.69 -73.96
C LYS A 319 22.33 -38.31 -73.69
N VAL A 320 23.09 -37.25 -73.88
CA VAL A 320 22.59 -35.87 -73.72
C VAL A 320 21.66 -35.52 -74.87
N LEU A 321 21.98 -35.94 -76.10
CA LEU A 321 21.12 -35.75 -77.28
C LEU A 321 19.78 -36.47 -77.09
N ASP A 322 19.80 -37.73 -76.66
CA ASP A 322 18.59 -38.51 -76.36
C ASP A 322 17.75 -37.83 -75.28
N HIS A 323 18.38 -37.28 -74.24
CA HIS A 323 17.68 -36.58 -73.17
C HIS A 323 17.10 -35.25 -73.63
N ILE A 324 17.82 -34.47 -74.46
CA ILE A 324 17.30 -33.24 -75.08
C ILE A 324 16.09 -33.57 -75.97
N ASP A 325 16.20 -34.60 -76.81
CA ASP A 325 15.13 -35.03 -77.71
C ASP A 325 13.90 -35.50 -76.91
N GLN A 326 14.10 -36.16 -75.77
CA GLN A 326 13.03 -36.52 -74.85
C GLN A 326 12.38 -35.30 -74.18
N LEU A 327 13.17 -34.32 -73.74
CA LEU A 327 12.68 -33.08 -73.12
C LEU A 327 11.86 -32.26 -74.11
N ILE A 328 12.36 -32.06 -75.34
CA ILE A 328 11.65 -31.37 -76.42
C ILE A 328 10.38 -32.14 -76.81
N GLY A 329 10.50 -33.46 -77.03
CA GLY A 329 9.40 -34.28 -77.51
C GLY A 329 8.24 -34.44 -76.51
N LYS A 330 8.54 -34.51 -75.22
CA LYS A 330 7.54 -34.66 -74.15
C LYS A 330 7.16 -33.34 -73.46
N ARG A 331 7.90 -32.25 -73.73
CA ARG A 331 7.75 -30.95 -73.06
C ARG A 331 7.80 -31.05 -71.53
N SER A 332 8.65 -31.93 -71.02
CA SER A 332 8.66 -32.31 -69.60
C SER A 332 9.00 -31.13 -68.69
N LEU A 333 9.88 -30.22 -69.15
CA LEU A 333 10.31 -29.04 -68.37
C LEU A 333 9.21 -27.99 -68.31
N GLU A 334 8.55 -27.72 -69.45
CA GLU A 334 7.43 -26.79 -69.57
C GLU A 334 6.24 -27.26 -68.74
N LEU A 335 5.93 -28.57 -68.77
CA LEU A 335 4.87 -29.17 -67.96
C LEU A 335 5.16 -29.08 -66.46
N ALA A 336 6.38 -29.41 -66.02
CA ALA A 336 6.77 -29.32 -64.61
C ALA A 336 6.81 -27.87 -64.13
N ARG A 337 7.26 -26.93 -64.97
CA ARG A 337 7.22 -25.49 -64.68
C ARG A 337 5.79 -24.98 -64.54
N SER A 338 4.91 -25.30 -65.50
CA SER A 338 3.51 -24.89 -65.45
C SER A 338 2.83 -25.40 -64.18
N ARG A 339 3.10 -26.65 -63.79
CA ARG A 339 2.65 -27.21 -62.51
C ARG A 339 3.20 -26.43 -61.31
N HIS A 340 4.48 -26.06 -61.30
CA HIS A 340 5.08 -25.27 -60.22
C HIS A 340 4.40 -23.91 -60.04
N PHE A 341 4.14 -23.18 -61.13
CA PHE A 341 3.44 -21.90 -61.07
C PHE A 341 1.98 -22.05 -60.65
N SER A 342 1.25 -23.06 -61.14
CA SER A 342 -0.11 -23.36 -60.68
C SER A 342 -0.15 -23.59 -59.18
N LEU A 343 0.77 -24.42 -58.66
CA LEU A 343 0.89 -24.68 -57.23
C LEU A 343 1.23 -23.41 -56.44
N ALA A 344 2.07 -22.52 -56.98
CA ALA A 344 2.41 -21.27 -56.32
C ALA A 344 1.21 -20.31 -56.19
N GLU A 345 0.40 -20.19 -57.23
CA GLU A 345 -0.84 -19.39 -57.20
C GLU A 345 -1.90 -20.02 -56.28
N GLU A 346 -2.05 -21.35 -56.31
CA GLU A 346 -2.93 -22.08 -55.39
C GLU A 346 -2.52 -21.87 -53.92
N ILE A 347 -1.23 -21.99 -53.60
CA ILE A 347 -0.69 -21.72 -52.25
C ILE A 347 -1.05 -20.29 -51.82
N LYS A 348 -0.84 -19.31 -52.68
CA LYS A 348 -1.12 -17.90 -52.37
C LYS A 348 -2.62 -17.67 -52.11
N SER A 349 -3.49 -18.27 -52.92
CA SER A 349 -4.94 -18.22 -52.72
C SER A 349 -5.36 -18.86 -51.39
N LEU A 350 -4.81 -20.04 -51.09
CA LEU A 350 -5.06 -20.74 -49.83
C LEU A 350 -4.57 -19.96 -48.60
N GLU A 351 -3.41 -19.28 -48.69
CA GLU A 351 -2.89 -18.43 -47.62
C GLU A 351 -3.80 -17.24 -47.32
N VAL A 352 -4.37 -16.61 -48.36
CA VAL A 352 -5.33 -15.51 -48.20
C VAL A 352 -6.61 -16.00 -47.51
N GLN A 353 -7.18 -17.11 -48.00
CA GLN A 353 -8.39 -17.71 -47.42
C GLN A 353 -8.17 -18.18 -45.97
N LEU A 354 -7.00 -18.75 -45.68
CA LEU A 354 -6.64 -19.19 -44.33
C LEU A 354 -6.49 -18.00 -43.37
N LYS A 355 -5.90 -16.89 -43.83
CA LYS A 355 -5.77 -15.67 -43.02
C LYS A 355 -7.13 -15.09 -42.66
N GLU A 356 -8.07 -15.08 -43.60
CA GLU A 356 -9.42 -14.57 -43.38
C GLU A 356 -10.23 -15.47 -42.43
N SER A 357 -10.22 -16.78 -42.69
CA SER A 357 -10.95 -17.77 -41.86
C SER A 357 -10.40 -17.93 -40.44
N SER A 358 -9.10 -17.72 -40.23
CA SER A 358 -8.48 -17.81 -38.89
C SER A 358 -8.54 -16.53 -38.05
N LYS A 359 -9.01 -15.41 -38.63
CA LYS A 359 -9.00 -14.09 -37.97
C LYS A 359 -9.75 -14.07 -36.65
N GLU A 360 -10.99 -14.56 -36.62
CA GLU A 360 -11.81 -14.59 -35.39
C GLU A 360 -11.18 -15.48 -34.33
N ALA A 361 -10.65 -16.65 -34.71
CA ALA A 361 -9.98 -17.56 -33.79
C ALA A 361 -8.73 -16.93 -33.15
N LEU A 362 -7.95 -16.16 -33.90
CA LEU A 362 -6.80 -15.43 -33.38
C LEU A 362 -7.22 -14.33 -32.40
N GLN A 363 -8.23 -13.53 -32.76
CA GLN A 363 -8.77 -12.49 -31.87
C GLN A 363 -9.30 -13.06 -30.55
N LEU A 364 -10.00 -14.20 -30.60
CA LEU A 364 -10.47 -14.88 -29.40
C LEU A 364 -9.32 -15.42 -28.54
N LYS A 365 -8.26 -15.98 -29.14
CA LYS A 365 -7.08 -16.43 -28.39
C LYS A 365 -6.37 -15.28 -27.68
N ASP A 366 -6.24 -14.14 -28.35
CA ASP A 366 -5.65 -12.94 -27.76
C ASP A 366 -6.51 -12.41 -26.60
N ALA A 367 -7.83 -12.35 -26.78
CA ALA A 367 -8.77 -11.95 -25.73
C ALA A 367 -8.71 -12.90 -24.51
N ILE A 368 -8.70 -14.22 -24.73
CA ILE A 368 -8.53 -15.23 -23.67
C ILE A 368 -7.21 -15.01 -22.91
N SER A 369 -6.11 -14.75 -23.63
CA SER A 369 -4.80 -14.49 -23.02
C SER A 369 -4.80 -13.22 -22.18
N GLN A 370 -5.45 -12.16 -22.66
CA GLN A 370 -5.61 -10.91 -21.93
C GLN A 370 -6.48 -11.08 -20.68
N ASP A 371 -7.63 -11.75 -20.79
CA ASP A 371 -8.53 -12.02 -19.67
C ASP A 371 -7.85 -12.87 -18.60
N LYS A 372 -7.08 -13.91 -18.97
CA LYS A 372 -6.30 -14.71 -18.02
C LYS A 372 -5.26 -13.88 -17.27
N LYS A 373 -4.54 -13.00 -17.98
CA LYS A 373 -3.58 -12.07 -17.36
C LYS A 373 -4.28 -11.07 -16.44
N ALA A 374 -5.47 -10.59 -16.83
CA ALA A 374 -6.25 -9.67 -16.02
C ALA A 374 -6.72 -10.33 -14.72
N LEU A 375 -7.22 -11.57 -14.77
CA LEU A 375 -7.62 -12.33 -13.58
C LEU A 375 -6.48 -12.48 -12.58
N ILE A 376 -5.28 -12.90 -13.04
CA ILE A 376 -4.10 -13.04 -12.15
C ILE A 376 -3.78 -11.72 -11.44
N LYS A 377 -3.86 -10.59 -12.15
CA LYS A 377 -3.61 -9.26 -11.56
C LYS A 377 -4.69 -8.85 -10.57
N LEU A 378 -5.95 -9.11 -10.91
CA LEU A 378 -7.10 -8.78 -10.06
C LEU A 378 -7.12 -9.63 -8.79
N ASP A 379 -6.83 -10.92 -8.87
CA ASP A 379 -6.73 -11.81 -7.71
C ASP A 379 -5.62 -11.35 -6.77
N ALA A 380 -4.44 -10.99 -7.29
CA ALA A 380 -3.36 -10.45 -6.47
C ALA A 380 -3.73 -9.12 -5.79
N ALA A 381 -4.46 -8.24 -6.50
CA ALA A 381 -4.94 -6.99 -5.93
C ALA A 381 -6.00 -7.22 -4.84
N LEU A 382 -6.94 -8.14 -5.06
CA LEU A 382 -7.98 -8.52 -4.11
C LEU A 382 -7.39 -9.08 -2.82
N GLU A 383 -6.42 -10.00 -2.94
CA GLU A 383 -5.74 -10.58 -1.77
C GLU A 383 -4.99 -9.51 -0.96
N GLN A 384 -4.34 -8.55 -1.63
CA GLN A 384 -3.72 -7.42 -0.94
C GLN A 384 -4.77 -6.54 -0.25
N SER A 385 -5.86 -6.17 -0.92
CA SER A 385 -6.96 -5.39 -0.32
C SER A 385 -7.58 -6.08 0.89
N ARG A 386 -7.75 -7.41 0.85
CA ARG A 386 -8.27 -8.21 1.97
C ARG A 386 -7.31 -8.23 3.15
N LYS A 387 -6.01 -8.36 2.89
CA LYS A 387 -4.97 -8.30 3.93
C LYS A 387 -4.95 -6.93 4.60
N ASP A 388 -5.00 -5.86 3.81
CA ASP A 388 -5.03 -4.49 4.31
C ASP A 388 -6.29 -4.23 5.15
N LEU A 389 -7.43 -4.79 4.74
CA LEU A 389 -8.69 -4.72 5.47
C LEU A 389 -8.58 -5.39 6.83
N LEU A 390 -8.06 -6.61 6.87
CA LEU A 390 -7.88 -7.37 8.12
C LEU A 390 -6.94 -6.63 9.09
N MET A 391 -5.79 -6.16 8.61
CA MET A 391 -4.84 -5.41 9.45
C MET A 391 -5.47 -4.12 10.00
N LEU A 392 -6.29 -3.43 9.20
CA LEU A 392 -6.97 -2.22 9.63
C LEU A 392 -8.07 -2.52 10.65
N GLU A 393 -8.86 -3.58 10.45
CA GLU A 393 -9.89 -4.04 11.38
C GLU A 393 -9.28 -4.44 12.73
N GLU A 394 -8.19 -5.19 12.75
CA GLU A 394 -7.46 -5.56 13.98
C GLU A 394 -6.92 -4.34 14.72
N ARG A 395 -6.34 -3.38 13.98
CA ARG A 395 -5.84 -2.13 14.55
C ARG A 395 -6.99 -1.32 15.16
N MET A 396 -8.13 -1.23 14.49
CA MET A 396 -9.30 -0.51 15.01
C MET A 396 -9.93 -1.23 16.20
N GLY A 397 -9.97 -2.56 16.21
CA GLY A 397 -10.43 -3.36 17.35
C GLY A 397 -9.55 -3.15 18.60
N SER A 398 -8.23 -3.07 18.41
CA SER A 398 -7.30 -2.74 19.50
C SER A 398 -7.55 -1.33 20.05
N LYS A 399 -7.68 -0.32 19.17
CA LYS A 399 -7.97 1.06 19.58
C LYS A 399 -9.33 1.22 20.25
N GLN A 400 -10.35 0.50 19.76
CA GLN A 400 -11.66 0.47 20.40
C GLN A 400 -11.56 -0.05 21.83
N SER A 401 -10.84 -1.15 22.04
CA SER A 401 -10.65 -1.75 23.36
C SER A 401 -9.90 -0.80 24.30
N GLU A 402 -8.84 -0.16 23.82
CA GLU A 402 -8.09 0.84 24.58
C GLU A 402 -8.96 2.06 24.94
N LEU A 403 -9.75 2.57 24.00
CA LEU A 403 -10.66 3.68 24.24
C LEU A 403 -11.69 3.32 25.32
N VAL A 404 -12.28 2.13 25.27
CA VAL A 404 -13.24 1.65 26.29
C VAL A 404 -12.60 1.55 27.67
N GLU A 405 -11.37 1.05 27.76
CA GLU A 405 -10.64 0.97 29.03
C GLU A 405 -10.42 2.36 29.64
N ARG A 406 -10.00 3.33 28.82
CA ARG A 406 -9.78 4.71 29.27
C ARG A 406 -11.06 5.41 29.66
N LEU A 407 -12.14 5.25 28.88
CA LEU A 407 -13.45 5.79 29.22
C LEU A 407 -13.96 5.22 30.55
N THR A 408 -13.77 3.92 30.79
CA THR A 408 -14.09 3.25 32.06
C THR A 408 -13.30 3.85 33.23
N ARG A 409 -12.00 4.10 33.03
CA ARG A 409 -11.13 4.74 34.03
C ARG A 409 -11.58 6.17 34.36
N ILE A 410 -11.96 6.95 33.36
CA ILE A 410 -12.46 8.34 33.52
C ILE A 410 -13.84 8.34 34.21
N ALA A 411 -14.72 7.41 33.83
CA ALA A 411 -16.07 7.32 34.38
C ALA A 411 -16.11 6.78 35.81
N GLY A 412 -15.11 5.97 36.20
CA GLY A 412 -15.09 5.24 37.47
C GLY A 412 -16.08 4.08 37.54
N LYS A 413 -16.63 3.67 36.38
CA LYS A 413 -17.61 2.59 36.21
C LYS A 413 -17.48 2.00 34.81
N GLU A 414 -18.01 0.81 34.60
CA GLU A 414 -17.95 0.12 33.31
C GLU A 414 -18.60 0.95 32.20
N MET A 415 -17.86 1.16 31.10
CA MET A 415 -18.32 1.85 29.90
C MET A 415 -18.36 0.89 28.71
N SER A 416 -19.27 1.11 27.78
CA SER A 416 -19.31 0.42 26.49
C SER A 416 -19.41 1.41 25.35
N LEU A 417 -18.79 1.09 24.21
CA LEU A 417 -18.75 1.95 23.04
C LEU A 417 -19.64 1.39 21.93
N ILE A 418 -20.61 2.18 21.48
CA ILE A 418 -21.46 1.89 20.34
C ILE A 418 -20.82 2.52 19.10
N LEU A 419 -20.43 1.67 18.16
CA LEU A 419 -19.91 2.10 16.86
C LEU A 419 -21.07 2.39 15.90
N PRO A 420 -20.91 3.33 14.95
CA PRO A 420 -21.92 3.59 13.93
C PRO A 420 -22.24 2.28 13.17
N GLU A 421 -23.54 2.00 13.02
CA GLU A 421 -23.99 0.82 12.29
C GLU A 421 -23.50 0.87 10.84
N LYS A 422 -23.04 -0.29 10.36
CA LYS A 422 -22.64 -0.50 8.97
C LYS A 422 -23.79 -0.05 8.09
N SER A 423 -23.60 1.03 7.31
CA SER A 423 -24.51 1.35 6.23
C SER A 423 -24.40 0.20 5.22
N GLY A 424 -25.41 -0.66 5.22
CA GLY A 424 -25.48 -1.89 4.44
C GLY A 424 -25.42 -1.65 2.93
#